data_AF-A0A950GWB1-F1
#
_entry.id   AF-A0A950GWB1-F1
#
_cell.length_a   1.000
_cell.length_b   1.000
_cell.length_c   1.000
_cell.angle_alpha   90.00
_cell.angle_beta   90.00
_cell.angle_gamma   90.00
#
_symmetry.space_group_name_H-M   'P 1'
#
loop_
_entity.id
_entity.type
_entity.pdbx_description
1 polymer ?
#
loop_
_entity_poly.entity_id
_entity_poly.type
_entity_poly.pdbx_seq_one_letter_code
_entity_poly.pdbx_strand_id
1 'polypeptide(L)'
;AHWDPIWRALVEEGVVMNIHLGSSGKLAVTAPDAPMDVMITLQPMNICMAAADLVWSRVFKEFRDVRVALSEGGTGWFPYFLDRLDRTYEMHHRWTGQDLGDERPSDVFRRHILTCFIADPVGVHLRNDIGIDNICWEMDYPHSDSSWPRAPEEFAEVCARYDVPDGDVDKMTHENAMRWYRFDPFKARTRESSTVGALRASVAGHDVSVRSFDTGRRERSTASLGDLARRATA
;
A
#
# COMPACT_ATOMS: atom_id res chain seq x y z
N ALA A 1 7.15 -19.18 15.41
CA ALA A 1 7.48 -20.44 14.74
C ALA A 1 6.37 -20.90 13.77
N HIS A 2 5.08 -20.77 14.13
CA HIS A 2 3.97 -21.22 13.28
C HIS A 2 4.02 -20.74 11.81
N TRP A 3 4.35 -19.45 11.58
CA TRP A 3 4.40 -18.84 10.25
C TRP A 3 5.74 -18.98 9.51
N ASP A 4 6.75 -19.60 10.12
CA ASP A 4 8.09 -19.70 9.55
C ASP A 4 8.16 -20.45 8.21
N PRO A 5 7.33 -21.47 7.95
CA PRO A 5 7.26 -22.09 6.62
C PRO A 5 6.91 -21.08 5.52
N ILE A 6 6.02 -20.11 5.80
CA ILE A 6 5.64 -19.08 4.83
C ILE A 6 6.81 -18.12 4.59
N TRP A 7 7.43 -17.61 5.66
CA TRP A 7 8.57 -16.69 5.54
C TRP A 7 9.73 -17.31 4.78
N ARG A 8 10.02 -18.59 5.04
CA ARG A 8 11.03 -19.36 4.32
C ARG A 8 10.69 -19.49 2.84
N ALA A 9 9.47 -19.93 2.51
CA ALA A 9 9.04 -20.07 1.12
C ALA A 9 9.09 -18.74 0.35
N LEU A 10 8.69 -17.64 0.98
CA LEU A 10 8.76 -16.31 0.36
C LEU A 10 10.19 -15.89 0.03
N VAL A 11 11.14 -16.18 0.91
CA VAL A 11 12.57 -15.90 0.68
C VAL A 11 13.13 -16.82 -0.41
N GLU A 12 12.91 -18.13 -0.31
CA GLU A 12 13.42 -19.13 -1.24
C GLU A 12 12.90 -18.89 -2.68
N GLU A 13 11.61 -18.60 -2.80
CA GLU A 13 10.98 -18.30 -4.09
C GLU A 13 11.14 -16.83 -4.49
N GLY A 14 11.68 -15.99 -3.61
CA GLY A 14 11.76 -14.54 -3.74
C GLY A 14 10.44 -13.88 -4.12
N VAL A 15 9.34 -14.29 -3.50
CA VAL A 15 8.01 -13.73 -3.70
C VAL A 15 7.78 -12.60 -2.71
N VAL A 16 7.07 -11.55 -3.15
CA VAL A 16 6.66 -10.44 -2.27
C VAL A 16 5.33 -10.79 -1.61
N MET A 17 5.28 -10.76 -0.27
CA MET A 17 4.02 -10.88 0.45
C MET A 17 3.24 -9.57 0.34
N ASN A 18 2.05 -9.61 -0.23
CA ASN A 18 1.14 -8.47 -0.25
C ASN A 18 0.23 -8.54 0.98
N ILE A 19 0.37 -7.56 1.87
CA ILE A 19 -0.56 -7.35 2.98
C ILE A 19 -1.48 -6.22 2.56
N HIS A 20 -2.73 -6.57 2.31
CA HIS A 20 -3.76 -5.63 1.90
C HIS A 20 -4.44 -5.03 3.12
N LEU A 21 -4.83 -3.76 3.08
CA LEU A 21 -5.67 -3.22 4.16
C LEU A 21 -6.97 -4.04 4.30
N GLY A 22 -7.54 -4.04 5.50
CA GLY A 22 -8.75 -4.81 5.79
C GLY A 22 -8.58 -6.34 5.84
N SER A 23 -7.40 -6.89 5.53
CA SER A 23 -7.14 -8.34 5.55
C SER A 23 -6.69 -8.90 6.92
N SER A 24 -6.52 -8.05 7.92
CA SER A 24 -5.98 -8.38 9.26
C SER A 24 -6.88 -9.26 10.13
N GLY A 25 -8.03 -9.73 9.62
CA GLY A 25 -9.04 -10.49 10.38
C GLY A 25 -9.71 -9.70 11.51
N LYS A 26 -9.30 -8.44 11.73
CA LYS A 26 -9.85 -7.51 12.72
C LYS A 26 -10.00 -6.13 12.09
N LEU A 27 -11.22 -5.66 11.99
CA LEU A 27 -11.52 -4.30 11.57
C LEU A 27 -11.21 -3.34 12.72
N ALA A 28 -10.64 -2.18 12.41
CA ALA A 28 -10.57 -1.09 13.37
C ALA A 28 -11.99 -0.55 13.56
N VAL A 29 -12.60 -0.92 14.68
CA VAL A 29 -13.92 -0.43 15.08
C VAL A 29 -13.72 0.61 16.17
N THR A 30 -14.18 1.82 15.92
CA THR A 30 -14.17 2.93 16.88
C THR A 30 -15.43 2.85 17.77
N ALA A 31 -16.19 3.94 17.92
CA ALA A 31 -17.48 3.90 18.59
C ALA A 31 -18.51 3.05 17.80
N PRO A 32 -19.41 2.30 18.48
CA PRO A 32 -20.42 1.46 17.82
C PRO A 32 -21.38 2.21 16.89
N ASP A 33 -21.64 3.48 17.19
CA ASP A 33 -22.50 4.42 16.47
C ASP A 33 -21.74 5.29 15.47
N ALA A 34 -20.44 5.09 15.31
CA ALA A 34 -19.65 5.82 14.33
C ALA A 34 -20.17 5.54 12.89
N PRO A 35 -20.21 6.57 12.04
CA PRO A 35 -20.58 6.40 10.64
C PRO A 35 -19.52 5.59 9.89
N MET A 36 -19.91 4.95 8.80
CA MET A 36 -19.01 4.15 7.96
C MET A 36 -17.78 4.92 7.48
N ASP A 37 -17.92 6.24 7.27
CA ASP A 37 -16.87 7.16 6.87
C ASP A 37 -15.65 7.10 7.80
N VAL A 38 -15.86 6.83 9.11
CA VAL A 38 -14.74 6.68 10.06
C VAL A 38 -13.90 5.47 9.72
N MET A 39 -14.52 4.32 9.42
CA MET A 39 -13.77 3.13 9.02
C MET A 39 -13.07 3.34 7.68
N ILE A 40 -13.76 3.93 6.69
CA ILE A 40 -13.20 4.17 5.36
C ILE A 40 -11.97 5.08 5.48
N THR A 41 -12.08 6.17 6.26
CA THR A 41 -10.96 7.11 6.50
C THR A 41 -9.76 6.43 7.18
N LEU A 42 -10.00 5.54 8.14
CA LEU A 42 -8.94 4.91 8.93
C LEU A 42 -8.30 3.71 8.23
N GLN A 43 -8.97 3.10 7.24
CA GLN A 43 -8.57 1.82 6.66
C GLN A 43 -7.15 1.82 6.10
N PRO A 44 -6.75 2.79 5.26
CA PRO A 44 -5.38 2.86 4.72
C PRO A 44 -4.33 2.92 5.84
N MET A 45 -4.57 3.77 6.84
CA MET A 45 -3.63 3.97 7.96
C MET A 45 -3.57 2.77 8.92
N ASN A 46 -4.60 1.93 9.01
CA ASN A 46 -4.60 0.77 9.91
C ASN A 46 -3.49 -0.24 9.59
N ILE A 47 -2.97 -0.24 8.36
CA ILE A 47 -1.84 -1.08 7.97
C ILE A 47 -0.55 -0.74 8.75
N CYS A 48 -0.49 0.42 9.41
CA CYS A 48 0.60 0.77 10.32
C CYS A 48 0.83 -0.27 11.44
N MET A 49 -0.22 -0.97 11.87
CA MET A 49 -0.11 -2.05 12.85
C MET A 49 0.73 -3.20 12.29
N ALA A 50 0.43 -3.65 11.07
CA ALA A 50 1.19 -4.70 10.40
C ALA A 50 2.64 -4.26 10.13
N ALA A 51 2.83 -3.02 9.69
CA ALA A 51 4.17 -2.44 9.49
C ALA A 51 4.99 -2.43 10.79
N ALA A 52 4.39 -1.99 11.90
CA ALA A 52 5.05 -1.95 13.20
C ALA A 52 5.38 -3.36 13.71
N ASP A 53 4.41 -4.28 13.66
CA ASP A 53 4.61 -5.67 14.06
C ASP A 53 5.78 -6.30 13.29
N LEU A 54 5.84 -6.11 11.98
CA LEU A 54 6.91 -6.66 11.16
C LEU A 54 8.29 -6.10 11.54
N VAL A 55 8.42 -4.77 11.66
CA VAL A 55 9.69 -4.10 12.02
C VAL A 55 10.18 -4.53 13.39
N TRP A 56 9.30 -4.64 14.38
CA TRP A 56 9.67 -4.97 15.76
C TRP A 56 9.78 -6.47 16.03
N SER A 57 9.21 -7.30 15.16
CA SER A 57 9.28 -8.76 15.27
C SER A 57 10.66 -9.30 14.93
N ARG A 58 10.84 -10.60 15.19
CA ARG A 58 12.01 -11.35 14.70
C ARG A 58 12.05 -11.55 13.19
N VAL A 59 10.94 -11.32 12.47
CA VAL A 59 10.82 -11.73 11.06
C VAL A 59 11.88 -11.05 10.21
N PHE A 60 12.00 -9.73 10.23
CA PHE A 60 13.03 -9.02 9.46
C PHE A 60 14.46 -9.25 9.98
N LYS A 61 14.62 -9.67 11.23
CA LYS A 61 15.93 -10.03 11.80
C LYS A 61 16.43 -11.38 11.29
N GLU A 62 15.54 -12.37 11.18
CA GLU A 62 15.86 -13.75 10.81
C GLU A 62 15.72 -14.02 9.31
N PHE A 63 14.77 -13.38 8.63
CA PHE A 63 14.50 -13.52 7.20
C PHE A 63 14.93 -12.25 6.47
N ARG A 64 16.24 -12.03 6.34
CA ARG A 64 16.82 -10.75 5.86
C ARG A 64 16.48 -10.38 4.41
N ASP A 65 15.98 -11.32 3.63
CA ASP A 65 15.59 -11.11 2.22
C ASP A 65 14.06 -11.13 2.01
N VAL A 66 13.27 -11.22 3.09
CA VAL A 66 11.80 -11.18 2.97
C VAL A 66 11.36 -9.81 2.47
N ARG A 67 10.38 -9.79 1.57
CA ARG A 67 9.84 -8.56 0.98
C ARG A 67 8.34 -8.51 1.17
N VAL A 68 7.84 -7.37 1.62
CA VAL A 68 6.42 -7.15 1.92
C VAL A 68 5.95 -5.91 1.19
N ALA A 69 4.80 -5.98 0.52
CA ALA A 69 4.08 -4.83 0.00
C ALA A 69 2.88 -4.52 0.90
N LEU A 70 2.70 -3.25 1.25
CA LEU A 70 1.57 -2.76 2.03
C LEU A 70 0.56 -2.12 1.07
N SER A 71 -0.34 -2.95 0.54
CA SER A 71 -1.32 -2.57 -0.48
C SER A 71 -2.44 -1.72 0.10
N GLU A 72 -2.84 -0.71 -0.66
CA GLU A 72 -3.90 0.28 -0.39
C GLU A 72 -3.62 1.18 0.84
N GLY A 73 -2.42 1.09 1.42
CA GLY A 73 -2.10 1.70 2.72
C GLY A 73 -2.03 3.24 2.73
N GLY A 74 -1.94 3.86 1.56
CA GLY A 74 -1.55 5.27 1.44
C GLY A 74 -0.11 5.48 1.94
N THR A 75 0.54 6.56 1.51
CA THR A 75 1.98 6.74 1.77
C THR A 75 2.34 8.00 2.56
N GLY A 76 1.50 9.03 2.57
CA GLY A 76 1.78 10.33 3.18
C GLY A 76 2.02 10.31 4.68
N TRP A 77 1.58 9.26 5.40
CA TRP A 77 1.80 9.12 6.85
C TRP A 77 3.12 8.42 7.20
N PHE A 78 3.79 7.74 6.25
CA PHE A 78 5.03 7.00 6.53
C PHE A 78 6.19 7.88 7.04
N PRO A 79 6.43 9.12 6.57
CA PRO A 79 7.53 9.92 7.10
C PRO A 79 7.47 10.09 8.61
N TYR A 80 6.28 10.37 9.15
CA TYR A 80 6.06 10.44 10.60
C TYR A 80 6.23 9.08 11.27
N PHE A 81 5.71 8.01 10.67
CA PHE A 81 5.85 6.66 11.22
C PHE A 81 7.32 6.22 11.33
N LEU A 82 8.14 6.50 10.30
CA LEU A 82 9.55 6.16 10.28
C LEU A 82 10.33 6.94 11.34
N ASP A 83 10.09 8.25 11.47
CA ASP A 83 10.66 9.06 12.55
C ASP A 83 10.25 8.52 13.94
N ARG A 84 8.98 8.16 14.09
CA ARG A 84 8.45 7.59 15.34
C ARG A 84 9.09 6.24 15.68
N LEU A 85 9.36 5.38 14.70
CA LEU A 85 10.05 4.11 14.90
C LEU A 85 11.47 4.35 15.41
N ASP A 86 12.24 5.20 14.73
CA ASP A 86 13.62 5.51 15.10
C ASP A 86 13.68 6.12 16.52
N ARG A 87 12.81 7.09 16.79
CA ARG A 87 12.69 7.70 18.13
C ARG A 87 12.33 6.69 19.21
N THR A 88 11.46 5.73 18.90
CA THR A 88 11.10 4.63 19.83
C THR A 88 12.32 3.79 20.15
N TYR A 89 13.11 3.43 19.13
CA TYR A 89 14.32 2.63 19.32
C TYR A 89 15.30 3.38 20.22
N GLU A 90 15.68 4.61 19.86
CA GLU A 90 16.62 5.43 20.65
C GLU A 90 16.27 5.50 22.13
N MET A 91 14.98 5.72 22.42
CA MET A 91 14.50 5.97 23.78
C MET A 91 14.26 4.70 24.60
N HIS A 92 13.95 3.58 23.94
CA HIS A 92 13.36 2.44 24.64
C HIS A 92 14.06 1.10 24.42
N HIS A 93 14.89 0.95 23.39
CA HIS A 93 15.47 -0.36 23.03
C HIS A 93 16.21 -1.06 24.18
N ARG A 94 16.92 -0.30 25.03
CA ARG A 94 17.67 -0.85 26.17
C ARG A 94 16.79 -1.58 27.19
N TRP A 95 15.60 -1.06 27.49
CA TRP A 95 14.71 -1.68 28.48
C TRP A 95 13.70 -2.64 27.83
N THR A 96 13.34 -2.42 26.57
CA THR A 96 12.49 -3.36 25.82
C THR A 96 13.26 -4.59 25.31
N GLY A 97 14.60 -4.56 25.36
CA GLY A 97 15.47 -5.63 24.88
C GLY A 97 15.50 -5.75 23.35
N GLN A 98 15.07 -4.72 22.63
CA GLN A 98 15.19 -4.68 21.17
C GLN A 98 16.64 -4.45 20.77
N ASP A 99 17.10 -5.24 19.81
CA ASP A 99 18.44 -5.15 19.24
C ASP A 99 18.36 -5.26 17.71
N LEU A 100 18.74 -4.17 17.05
CA LEU A 100 18.89 -4.02 15.61
C LEU A 100 20.37 -3.79 15.21
N GLY A 101 21.31 -3.96 16.15
CA GLY A 101 22.71 -3.59 15.95
C GLY A 101 22.86 -2.10 15.65
N ASP A 102 23.63 -1.80 14.61
CA ASP A 102 23.89 -0.44 14.13
C ASP A 102 22.80 0.11 13.19
N GLU A 103 21.77 -0.69 12.89
CA GLU A 103 20.68 -0.29 11.99
C GLU A 103 19.60 0.50 12.74
N ARG A 104 19.02 1.50 12.06
CA ARG A 104 17.79 2.14 12.53
C ARG A 104 16.57 1.31 12.10
N PRO A 105 15.48 1.30 12.88
CA PRO A 105 14.21 0.70 12.45
C PRO A 105 13.73 1.18 11.08
N SER A 106 13.93 2.45 10.73
CA SER A 106 13.55 3.00 9.43
C SER A 106 14.42 2.46 8.28
N ASP A 107 15.68 2.09 8.54
CA ASP A 107 16.54 1.42 7.56
C ASP A 107 16.07 -0.03 7.35
N VAL A 108 15.72 -0.72 8.43
CA VAL A 108 15.09 -2.05 8.37
C VAL A 108 13.78 -1.99 7.58
N PHE A 109 12.91 -1.02 7.86
CA PHE A 109 11.67 -0.81 7.12
C PHE A 109 11.94 -0.66 5.62
N ARG A 110 12.84 0.25 5.22
CA ARG A 110 13.12 0.53 3.80
C ARG A 110 13.78 -0.65 3.08
N ARG A 111 14.46 -1.55 3.78
CA ARG A 111 14.95 -2.80 3.16
C ARG A 111 13.82 -3.76 2.80
N HIS A 112 12.77 -3.83 3.62
CA HIS A 112 11.80 -4.93 3.58
C HIS A 112 10.43 -4.55 3.03
N ILE A 113 10.07 -3.26 3.04
CA ILE A 113 8.70 -2.81 2.77
C ILE A 113 8.61 -1.95 1.51
N LEU A 114 7.71 -2.34 0.62
CA LEU A 114 7.14 -1.54 -0.46
C LEU A 114 5.80 -0.96 0.03
N THR A 115 5.60 0.34 -0.12
CA THR A 115 4.37 1.03 0.25
C THR A 115 3.56 1.31 -0.99
N CYS A 116 2.23 1.18 -0.89
CA CYS A 116 1.34 1.39 -2.02
C CYS A 116 0.31 2.49 -1.76
N PHE A 117 -0.13 3.15 -2.82
CA PHE A 117 -1.18 4.18 -2.77
C PHE A 117 -2.02 4.19 -4.05
N ILE A 118 -3.30 4.57 -3.89
CA ILE A 118 -4.21 4.86 -5.01
C ILE A 118 -4.07 6.32 -5.44
N ALA A 119 -4.59 7.22 -4.61
CA ALA A 119 -4.55 8.67 -4.80
C ALA A 119 -4.08 9.31 -3.48
N ASP A 120 -2.86 9.84 -3.48
CA ASP A 120 -2.25 10.41 -2.28
C ASP A 120 -1.32 11.59 -2.62
N PRO A 121 -1.88 12.80 -2.81
CA PRO A 121 -1.07 13.97 -3.08
C PRO A 121 -0.04 14.28 -1.99
N VAL A 122 -0.32 13.93 -0.73
CA VAL A 122 0.63 14.13 0.37
C VAL A 122 1.79 13.15 0.25
N GLY A 123 1.52 11.89 -0.05
CA GLY A 123 2.52 10.87 -0.35
C GLY A 123 3.43 11.25 -1.50
N VAL A 124 2.89 11.74 -2.62
CA VAL A 124 3.69 12.19 -3.77
C VAL A 124 4.57 13.39 -3.41
N HIS A 125 4.06 14.34 -2.62
CA HIS A 125 4.85 15.46 -2.12
C HIS A 125 6.03 14.99 -1.26
N LEU A 126 5.80 14.02 -0.37
CA LEU A 126 6.77 13.49 0.60
C LEU A 126 7.56 12.26 0.10
N ARG A 127 7.50 11.95 -1.20
CA ARG A 127 8.06 10.72 -1.80
C ARG A 127 9.52 10.43 -1.43
N ASN A 128 10.33 11.47 -1.28
CA ASN A 128 11.75 11.34 -0.93
C ASN A 128 11.96 11.00 0.55
N ASP A 129 11.10 11.51 1.44
CA ASP A 129 11.15 11.21 2.87
C ASP A 129 10.68 9.78 3.17
N ILE A 130 9.67 9.32 2.41
CA ILE A 130 9.23 7.91 2.41
C ILE A 130 10.38 7.02 1.93
N GLY A 131 11.00 7.41 0.81
CA GLY A 131 12.00 6.63 0.08
C GLY A 131 11.46 6.28 -1.29
N ILE A 132 11.96 6.96 -2.32
CA ILE A 132 11.41 6.85 -3.69
C ILE A 132 11.47 5.43 -4.25
N ASP A 133 12.42 4.61 -3.78
CA ASP A 133 12.59 3.20 -4.18
C ASP A 133 11.64 2.24 -3.42
N ASN A 134 10.83 2.76 -2.50
CA ASN A 134 9.91 2.02 -1.66
C ASN A 134 8.44 2.34 -1.96
N ILE A 135 8.13 3.03 -3.06
CA ILE A 135 6.76 3.44 -3.40
C ILE A 135 6.28 2.70 -4.65
N CYS A 136 5.05 2.20 -4.63
CA CYS A 136 4.35 1.65 -5.78
C CYS A 136 2.97 2.30 -5.92
N TRP A 137 2.69 2.91 -7.07
CA TRP A 137 1.35 3.34 -7.38
C TRP A 137 0.47 2.12 -7.73
N GLU A 138 -0.79 2.15 -7.30
CA GLU A 138 -1.80 1.16 -7.68
C GLU A 138 -3.12 1.86 -8.02
N MET A 139 -3.98 1.18 -8.78
CA MET A 139 -5.24 1.77 -9.23
C MET A 139 -6.44 1.29 -8.41
N ASP A 140 -6.34 0.12 -7.78
CA ASP A 140 -7.39 -0.53 -6.99
C ASP A 140 -8.75 -0.68 -7.71
N TYR A 141 -8.71 -0.99 -9.01
CA TYR A 141 -9.93 -1.31 -9.74
C TYR A 141 -10.54 -2.63 -9.23
N PRO A 142 -11.88 -2.72 -8.98
CA PRO A 142 -12.91 -1.74 -9.31
C PRO A 142 -13.48 -1.00 -8.09
N HIS A 143 -12.72 -0.87 -6.99
CA HIS A 143 -13.24 -0.27 -5.75
C HIS A 143 -13.71 1.17 -5.96
N SER A 144 -14.65 1.60 -5.10
CA SER A 144 -15.19 2.96 -5.16
C SER A 144 -14.17 4.05 -4.84
N ASP A 145 -13.09 3.68 -4.14
CA ASP A 145 -11.97 4.58 -3.84
C ASP A 145 -10.95 4.65 -4.99
N SER A 146 -11.15 3.86 -6.05
CA SER A 146 -10.32 3.94 -7.26
C SER A 146 -10.64 5.16 -8.12
N SER A 147 -9.62 5.67 -8.80
CA SER A 147 -9.77 6.75 -9.79
C SER A 147 -10.11 6.25 -11.20
N TRP A 148 -10.50 4.97 -11.36
CA TRP A 148 -10.83 4.42 -12.69
C TRP A 148 -12.01 5.17 -13.35
N PRO A 149 -11.96 5.48 -14.67
CA PRO A 149 -10.92 5.15 -15.65
C PRO A 149 -9.83 6.24 -15.84
N ARG A 150 -9.85 7.28 -15.00
CA ARG A 150 -8.99 8.47 -15.11
C ARG A 150 -7.78 8.48 -14.17
N ALA A 151 -7.47 7.32 -13.58
CA ALA A 151 -6.42 7.19 -12.59
C ALA A 151 -5.04 7.69 -13.08
N PRO A 152 -4.62 7.43 -14.34
CA PRO A 152 -3.36 7.97 -14.84
C PRO A 152 -3.35 9.49 -14.97
N GLU A 153 -4.46 10.11 -15.37
CA GLU A 153 -4.57 11.56 -15.47
C GLU A 153 -4.51 12.23 -14.11
N GLU A 154 -5.24 11.69 -13.13
CA GLU A 154 -5.23 12.21 -11.76
C GLU A 154 -3.83 12.13 -11.15
N PHE A 155 -3.14 11.00 -11.33
CA PHE A 155 -1.75 10.86 -10.88
C PHE A 155 -0.81 11.83 -11.60
N ALA A 156 -0.96 12.01 -12.92
CA ALA A 156 -0.16 12.96 -13.69
C ALA A 156 -0.36 14.43 -13.23
N GLU A 157 -1.59 14.83 -12.89
CA GLU A 157 -1.88 16.15 -12.33
C GLU A 157 -1.17 16.38 -10.99
N VAL A 158 -1.14 15.36 -10.13
CA VAL A 158 -0.41 15.41 -8.85
C VAL A 158 1.10 15.48 -9.07
N CYS A 159 1.63 14.72 -10.02
CA CYS A 159 3.05 14.77 -10.37
C CYS A 159 3.45 16.16 -10.87
N ALA A 160 2.64 16.75 -11.75
CA ALA A 160 2.85 18.11 -12.23
C ALA A 160 2.76 19.16 -11.11
N ARG A 161 1.81 19.00 -10.16
CA ARG A 161 1.64 19.90 -9.01
C ARG A 161 2.88 19.98 -8.13
N TYR A 162 3.63 18.89 -7.99
CA TYR A 162 4.79 18.79 -7.10
C TYR A 162 6.12 18.66 -7.83
N ASP A 163 6.16 19.06 -9.11
CA ASP A 163 7.34 19.04 -9.97
C ASP A 163 8.12 17.71 -9.89
N VAL A 164 7.39 16.59 -9.96
CA VAL A 164 7.97 15.26 -9.85
C VAL A 164 8.78 14.96 -11.12
N PRO A 165 10.10 14.68 -11.03
CA PRO A 165 10.90 14.32 -12.19
C PRO A 165 10.43 13.01 -12.84
N ASP A 166 10.57 12.89 -14.15
CA ASP A 166 10.17 11.68 -14.90
C ASP A 166 10.77 10.39 -14.32
N GLY A 167 12.02 10.43 -13.82
CA GLY A 167 12.65 9.27 -13.17
C GLY A 167 11.95 8.83 -11.88
N ASP A 168 11.42 9.77 -11.09
CA ASP A 168 10.64 9.45 -9.89
C ASP A 168 9.27 8.90 -10.27
N VAL A 169 8.65 9.45 -11.33
CA VAL A 169 7.40 8.92 -11.91
C VAL A 169 7.60 7.48 -12.38
N ASP A 170 8.68 7.20 -13.11
CA ASP A 170 9.01 5.86 -13.60
C ASP A 170 9.20 4.88 -12.43
N LYS A 171 9.92 5.29 -11.37
CA LYS A 171 10.06 4.52 -10.13
C LYS A 171 8.73 4.16 -9.50
N MET A 172 7.89 5.15 -9.21
CA MET A 172 6.61 4.93 -8.53
C MET A 172 5.62 4.13 -9.38
N THR A 173 5.62 4.31 -10.69
CA THR A 173 4.61 3.69 -11.57
C THR A 173 4.95 2.28 -12.01
N HIS A 174 6.22 1.95 -12.23
CA HIS A 174 6.56 0.63 -12.76
C HIS A 174 7.96 0.10 -12.39
N GLU A 175 9.01 0.92 -12.30
CA GLU A 175 10.36 0.38 -12.07
C GLU A 175 10.50 -0.27 -10.69
N ASN A 176 9.89 0.32 -9.65
CA ASN A 176 9.85 -0.30 -8.33
C ASN A 176 9.08 -1.62 -8.38
N ALA A 177 7.90 -1.66 -9.00
CA ALA A 177 7.13 -2.89 -9.15
C ALA A 177 7.95 -3.97 -9.89
N MET A 178 8.59 -3.62 -11.01
CA MET A 178 9.46 -4.52 -11.77
C MET A 178 10.60 -5.08 -10.91
N ARG A 179 11.29 -4.23 -10.15
CA ARG A 179 12.38 -4.63 -9.25
C ARG A 179 11.90 -5.53 -8.11
N TRP A 180 10.83 -5.14 -7.43
CA TRP A 180 10.31 -5.85 -6.27
C TRP A 180 9.71 -7.20 -6.66
N TYR A 181 8.86 -7.24 -7.69
CA TYR A 181 8.22 -8.47 -8.17
C TYR A 181 9.10 -9.30 -9.12
N ARG A 182 10.30 -8.81 -9.47
CA ARG A 182 11.27 -9.47 -10.38
C ARG A 182 10.60 -9.88 -11.70
N PHE A 183 9.80 -8.97 -12.24
CA PHE A 183 9.06 -9.16 -13.47
C PHE A 183 9.45 -8.09 -14.48
N ASP A 184 9.61 -8.51 -15.73
CA ASP A 184 9.90 -7.63 -16.86
C ASP A 184 8.70 -7.60 -17.81
N PRO A 185 7.83 -6.58 -17.73
CA PRO A 185 6.68 -6.44 -18.61
C PRO A 185 7.10 -6.28 -20.07
N PHE A 186 8.31 -5.78 -20.32
CA PHE A 186 8.75 -5.42 -21.67
C PHE A 186 9.12 -6.62 -22.54
N LYS A 187 9.23 -7.81 -21.95
CA LYS A 187 9.32 -9.08 -22.69
C LYS A 187 8.04 -9.42 -23.44
N ALA A 188 6.89 -8.98 -22.93
CA ALA A 188 5.58 -9.28 -23.51
C ALA A 188 5.03 -8.13 -24.37
N ARG A 189 5.44 -6.88 -24.09
CA ARG A 189 4.94 -5.68 -24.77
C ARG A 189 5.98 -4.56 -24.70
N THR A 190 6.26 -3.86 -25.80
CA THR A 190 7.29 -2.79 -25.79
C THR A 190 6.88 -1.61 -24.90
N ARG A 191 7.83 -0.76 -24.51
CA ARG A 191 7.53 0.45 -23.71
C ARG A 191 6.58 1.39 -24.44
N GLU A 192 6.79 1.59 -25.74
CA GLU A 192 5.96 2.47 -26.59
C GLU A 192 4.51 1.99 -26.63
N SER A 193 4.31 0.67 -26.70
CA SER A 193 2.99 0.04 -26.74
C SER A 193 2.35 -0.15 -25.36
N SER A 194 3.03 0.24 -24.29
CA SER A 194 2.59 0.15 -22.88
C SER A 194 2.19 1.50 -22.27
N THR A 195 2.23 2.58 -23.06
CA THR A 195 1.74 3.89 -22.61
C THR A 195 0.23 3.88 -22.41
N VAL A 196 -0.29 4.77 -21.55
CA VAL A 196 -1.75 4.94 -21.33
C VAL A 196 -2.50 5.12 -22.65
N GLY A 197 -1.97 5.97 -23.53
CA GLY A 197 -2.54 6.23 -24.85
C GLY A 197 -2.55 4.99 -25.75
N ALA A 198 -1.43 4.27 -25.84
CA ALA A 198 -1.35 3.06 -26.65
C ALA A 198 -2.27 1.94 -26.14
N LEU A 199 -2.34 1.75 -24.82
CA LEU A 199 -3.22 0.76 -24.20
C LEU A 199 -4.69 1.08 -24.45
N ARG A 200 -5.12 2.34 -24.27
CA ARG A 200 -6.50 2.77 -24.57
C ARG A 200 -6.83 2.65 -26.05
N ALA A 201 -5.89 2.98 -26.95
CA ALA A 201 -6.10 2.81 -28.39
C ALA A 201 -6.30 1.33 -28.76
N SER A 202 -5.60 0.40 -28.10
CA SER A 202 -5.72 -1.04 -28.39
C SER A 202 -7.09 -1.64 -28.01
N VAL A 203 -7.84 -0.95 -27.16
CA VAL A 203 -9.20 -1.34 -26.75
C VAL A 203 -10.24 -0.29 -27.17
N ALA A 204 -9.95 0.48 -28.22
CA ALA A 204 -10.87 1.47 -28.74
C ALA A 204 -12.23 0.82 -29.08
N GLY A 205 -13.32 1.39 -28.57
CA GLY A 205 -14.68 0.86 -28.73
C GLY A 205 -15.17 0.00 -27.56
N HIS A 206 -14.32 -0.37 -26.59
CA HIS A 206 -14.79 -0.94 -25.33
C HIS A 206 -15.50 0.11 -24.48
N ASP A 207 -16.66 -0.23 -23.92
CA ASP A 207 -17.39 0.63 -23.01
C ASP A 207 -16.68 0.67 -21.65
N VAL A 208 -16.09 1.82 -21.32
CA VAL A 208 -15.44 2.11 -20.04
C VAL A 208 -16.25 3.09 -19.19
N SER A 209 -17.53 3.31 -19.52
CA SER A 209 -18.39 4.18 -18.72
C SER A 209 -18.53 3.66 -17.30
N VAL A 210 -18.47 4.58 -16.33
CA VAL A 210 -18.76 4.26 -14.93
C VAL A 210 -20.24 3.90 -14.84
N ARG A 211 -20.53 2.66 -14.41
CA ARG A 211 -21.89 2.18 -14.22
C ARG A 211 -22.19 2.06 -12.73
N SER A 212 -23.25 2.73 -12.28
CA SER A 212 -23.80 2.47 -10.96
C SER A 212 -24.41 1.06 -10.94
N PHE A 213 -23.99 0.23 -9.99
CA PHE A 213 -24.59 -1.09 -9.75
C PHE A 213 -25.87 -1.03 -8.91
N ASP A 214 -26.31 0.16 -8.49
CA ASP A 214 -27.55 0.30 -7.73
C ASP A 214 -28.77 0.24 -8.66
N THR A 215 -29.28 -0.96 -8.87
CA THR A 215 -30.56 -1.22 -9.55
C THR A 215 -31.73 -1.25 -8.56
N GLY A 216 -31.65 -0.54 -7.43
CA GLY A 216 -32.65 -0.58 -6.36
C GLY A 216 -32.59 -1.86 -5.51
N ARG A 217 -31.44 -2.53 -5.46
CA ARG A 217 -31.26 -3.84 -4.79
C ARG A 217 -31.14 -3.72 -3.26
N ARG A 218 -30.92 -2.51 -2.74
CA ARG A 218 -30.85 -2.22 -1.30
C ARG A 218 -31.64 -0.94 -1.03
N GLU A 219 -32.56 -0.98 -0.06
CA GLU A 219 -33.07 0.26 0.53
C GLU A 219 -31.89 1.03 1.12
N ARG A 220 -31.89 2.36 0.99
CA ARG A 220 -30.90 3.24 1.61
C ARG A 220 -31.04 3.16 3.13
N SER A 221 -30.40 2.17 3.76
CA SER A 221 -30.22 2.12 5.20
C SER A 221 -28.89 2.77 5.56
N THR A 222 -28.87 3.66 6.56
CA THR A 222 -27.64 4.10 7.20
C THR A 222 -27.02 2.90 7.93
N ALA A 223 -26.07 2.20 7.29
CA ALA A 223 -25.33 1.14 7.96
C ALA A 223 -24.38 1.77 8.98
N SER A 224 -24.43 1.33 10.24
CA SER A 224 -23.44 1.72 11.25
C SER A 224 -22.27 0.72 11.29
N LEU A 225 -21.13 1.12 11.85
CA LEU A 225 -20.01 0.20 12.08
C LEU A 225 -20.40 -0.97 12.98
N GLY A 226 -21.27 -0.74 13.97
CA GLY A 226 -21.84 -1.80 14.81
C GLY A 226 -22.64 -2.84 14.02
N ASP A 227 -23.38 -2.43 12.98
CA ASP A 227 -24.13 -3.36 12.12
C ASP A 227 -23.21 -4.23 11.27
N LEU A 228 -22.14 -3.66 10.72
CA LEU A 228 -21.17 -4.39 9.91
C LEU A 228 -20.37 -5.38 10.78
N ALA A 229 -19.88 -4.93 11.94
CA ALA A 229 -19.11 -5.76 12.86
C ALA A 229 -19.90 -7.00 13.32
N ARG A 230 -21.20 -6.83 13.65
CA ARG A 230 -22.09 -7.96 14.02
C ARG A 230 -22.27 -8.98 12.90
N ARG A 231 -22.26 -8.54 11.63
CA ARG A 231 -22.39 -9.42 10.46
C ARG A 231 -21.08 -10.11 10.09
N ALA A 232 -19.94 -9.50 10.37
CA ALA A 232 -18.62 -10.07 10.08
C ALA A 232 -18.23 -11.21 11.04
N THR A 233 -18.86 -11.28 12.22
CA THR A 233 -18.62 -12.31 13.25
C THR A 233 -19.64 -13.45 13.26
N ALA A 234 -20.60 -13.46 12.33
CA ALA A 234 -21.63 -14.49 12.19
C ALA A 234 -21.28 -15.43 11.04
#